data_AF-A0A956EZL1-F1
#
_entry.id   AF-A0A956EZL1-F1
#
_cell.length_a   1.000
_cell.length_b   1.000
_cell.length_c   1.000
_cell.angle_alpha   90.00
_cell.angle_beta   90.00
_cell.angle_gamma   90.00
#
_symmetry.space_group_name_H-M   'P 1'
#
loop_
_entity.id
_entity.type
_entity.pdbx_description
1 polymer ?
#
loop_
_entity_poly.entity_id
_entity_poly.type
_entity_poly.pdbx_seq_one_letter_code
_entity_poly.pdbx_strand_id
1 'polypeptide(L)'
;MWKRIAQVIVLSPLVALFVACGSDDPPPPASLECTGEQCNLECPAGTPDCQAECTKGADCDLACNDATCNLDCGSKSDCTADCTQVGGCDASCEGQSSCAIDCTGTGGCDLGCAGGSDCEIACKENCGGGCTGNSDCHLSCEQGCNVGCNGNARCDLTCKTNCFVCCKGSTDCQLNCTDAEVTACEGDDGSTIYVCGRECPSSAECKYDEAAANDGTAAANL
;
A
#
# COMPACT_ATOMS: atom_id res chain seq x y z
N MET A 1 13.44 -89.33 14.37
CA MET A 1 14.23 -88.67 13.30
C MET A 1 13.29 -88.07 12.28
N TRP A 2 13.09 -86.74 12.31
CA TRP A 2 12.65 -86.01 11.12
C TRP A 2 13.06 -84.54 11.28
N LYS A 3 14.05 -84.12 10.48
CA LYS A 3 14.51 -82.74 10.33
C LYS A 3 13.45 -81.97 9.56
N ARG A 4 12.96 -80.84 10.10
CA ARG A 4 12.29 -79.82 9.28
C ARG A 4 13.30 -78.72 8.95
N ILE A 5 13.45 -78.53 7.65
CA ILE A 5 14.40 -77.64 6.98
C ILE A 5 13.87 -76.21 7.09
N ALA A 6 14.72 -75.31 7.57
CA ALA A 6 14.48 -73.87 7.56
C ALA A 6 14.60 -73.34 6.13
N GLN A 7 13.56 -72.68 5.62
CA GLN A 7 13.65 -71.81 4.45
C GLN A 7 13.83 -70.37 4.93
N VAL A 8 15.04 -69.85 4.75
CA VAL A 8 15.35 -68.43 4.90
C VAL A 8 14.97 -67.75 3.59
N ILE A 9 13.93 -66.93 3.62
CA ILE A 9 13.54 -66.05 2.52
C ILE A 9 14.51 -64.86 2.54
N VAL A 10 15.43 -64.84 1.57
CA VAL A 10 16.29 -63.68 1.28
C VAL A 10 15.46 -62.68 0.46
N LEU A 11 14.93 -61.66 1.12
CA LEU A 11 14.34 -60.50 0.47
C LEU A 11 15.46 -59.50 0.15
N SER A 12 15.77 -59.38 -1.13
CA SER A 12 16.67 -58.38 -1.69
C SER A 12 16.23 -56.96 -1.33
N PRO A 13 17.15 -56.03 -1.01
CA PRO A 13 16.82 -54.63 -0.93
C PRO A 13 16.66 -54.07 -2.35
N LEU A 14 15.44 -53.63 -2.68
CA LEU A 14 15.22 -52.68 -3.77
C LEU A 14 15.98 -51.40 -3.41
N VAL A 15 17.10 -51.18 -4.09
CA VAL A 15 17.77 -49.88 -4.13
C VAL A 15 16.85 -48.94 -4.92
N ALA A 16 16.04 -48.16 -4.20
CA ALA A 16 15.35 -47.02 -4.77
C ALA A 16 16.42 -45.98 -5.14
N LEU A 17 16.66 -45.83 -6.44
CA LEU A 17 17.34 -44.66 -6.98
C LEU A 17 16.47 -43.45 -6.66
N PHE A 18 16.85 -42.68 -5.66
CA PHE A 18 16.34 -41.33 -5.48
C PHE A 18 16.83 -40.51 -6.66
N VAL A 19 15.93 -40.30 -7.62
CA VAL A 19 16.05 -39.21 -8.58
C VAL A 19 15.98 -37.94 -7.74
N ALA A 20 17.14 -37.31 -7.54
CA ALA A 20 17.22 -35.95 -7.06
C ALA A 20 16.55 -35.05 -8.11
N CYS A 21 15.29 -34.69 -7.89
CA CYS A 21 14.68 -33.59 -8.60
C CYS A 21 15.43 -32.32 -8.20
N GLY A 22 16.05 -31.67 -9.18
CA GLY A 22 16.58 -30.32 -9.03
C GLY A 22 15.48 -29.40 -8.52
N SER A 23 15.77 -28.70 -7.44
CA SER A 23 14.90 -27.73 -6.79
C SER A 23 14.85 -26.44 -7.62
N ASP A 24 14.24 -26.51 -8.79
CA ASP A 24 13.78 -25.34 -9.55
C ASP A 24 12.29 -25.11 -9.22
N ASP A 25 11.95 -25.03 -7.92
CA ASP A 25 10.66 -24.45 -7.54
C ASP A 25 10.78 -22.93 -7.79
N PRO A 26 9.95 -22.34 -8.66
CA PRO A 26 9.88 -20.89 -8.74
C PRO A 26 9.51 -20.35 -7.35
N PRO A 27 10.11 -19.23 -6.91
CA PRO A 27 9.74 -18.61 -5.65
C PRO A 27 8.21 -18.39 -5.63
N PRO A 28 7.54 -18.63 -4.49
CA PRO A 28 6.10 -18.41 -4.40
C PRO A 28 5.78 -16.98 -4.84
N PRO A 29 4.67 -16.76 -5.56
CA PRO A 29 4.26 -15.39 -5.88
C PRO A 29 4.05 -14.65 -4.56
N ALA A 30 4.63 -13.46 -4.44
CA ALA A 30 4.47 -12.58 -3.29
C ALA A 30 3.09 -11.88 -3.35
N SER A 31 2.01 -12.65 -3.54
CA SER A 31 0.65 -12.15 -3.64
C SER A 31 -0.28 -13.00 -2.78
N LEU A 32 -0.96 -12.37 -1.81
CA LEU A 32 -1.96 -13.01 -0.95
C LEU A 32 -3.36 -12.48 -1.28
N GLU A 33 -4.32 -13.38 -1.44
CA GLU A 33 -5.74 -13.04 -1.59
C GLU A 33 -6.51 -13.46 -0.33
N CYS A 34 -7.26 -12.52 0.25
CA CYS A 34 -7.98 -12.67 1.50
C CYS A 34 -9.46 -12.37 1.31
N THR A 35 -10.34 -13.22 1.86
CA THR A 35 -11.79 -13.09 1.66
C THR A 35 -12.55 -13.32 2.96
N GLY A 36 -13.02 -12.24 3.59
CA GLY A 36 -13.90 -12.30 4.77
C GLY A 36 -13.29 -12.89 6.04
N GLU A 37 -11.96 -13.03 6.08
CA GLU A 37 -11.21 -13.58 7.21
C GLU A 37 -9.95 -12.74 7.49
N GLN A 38 -9.37 -12.92 8.68
CA GLN A 38 -8.15 -12.25 9.07
C GLN A 38 -6.94 -12.88 8.37
N CYS A 39 -6.09 -12.02 7.83
CA CYS A 39 -4.89 -12.35 7.10
C CYS A 39 -3.71 -11.51 7.58
N ASN A 40 -2.63 -12.18 7.92
CA ASN A 40 -1.38 -11.53 8.31
C ASN A 40 -0.30 -12.02 7.34
N LEU A 41 0.24 -11.11 6.53
CA LEU A 41 1.32 -11.38 5.60
C LEU A 41 2.59 -10.69 6.06
N GLU A 42 3.63 -11.50 6.29
CA GLU A 42 4.98 -11.00 6.43
C GLU A 42 5.72 -11.29 5.12
N CYS A 43 6.11 -10.23 4.42
CA CYS A 43 6.86 -10.34 3.19
C CYS A 43 8.27 -10.88 3.51
N PRO A 44 8.79 -11.87 2.78
CA PRO A 44 10.13 -12.39 3.02
C PRO A 44 11.21 -11.34 2.70
N ALA A 45 12.24 -11.26 3.53
CA ALA A 45 13.37 -10.37 3.25
C ALA A 45 14.00 -10.69 1.87
N GLY A 46 14.20 -9.66 1.05
CA GLY A 46 14.82 -9.77 -0.27
C GLY A 46 13.85 -10.06 -1.43
N THR A 47 12.54 -10.13 -1.19
CA THR A 47 11.56 -10.02 -2.28
C THR A 47 11.41 -8.55 -2.69
N PRO A 48 11.49 -8.21 -3.98
CA PRO A 48 11.40 -6.82 -4.42
C PRO A 48 10.00 -6.25 -4.23
N ASP A 49 8.97 -7.07 -4.45
CA ASP A 49 7.57 -6.67 -4.46
C ASP A 49 6.73 -7.66 -3.64
N CYS A 50 5.71 -7.15 -2.95
CA CYS A 50 4.79 -7.91 -2.13
C CYS A 50 3.37 -7.32 -2.26
N GLN A 51 2.36 -8.16 -2.38
CA GLN A 51 0.99 -7.74 -2.62
C GLN A 51 0.01 -8.47 -1.71
N ALA A 52 -0.97 -7.74 -1.18
CA ALA A 52 -2.12 -8.31 -0.49
C ALA A 52 -3.40 -7.72 -1.08
N GLU A 53 -4.36 -8.58 -1.42
CA GLU A 53 -5.70 -8.22 -1.86
C GLU A 53 -6.72 -8.73 -0.85
N CYS A 54 -7.60 -7.83 -0.39
CA CYS A 54 -8.47 -8.05 0.75
C CYS A 54 -9.90 -7.72 0.36
N THR A 55 -10.79 -8.70 0.42
CA THR A 55 -12.17 -8.53 -0.05
C THR A 55 -13.20 -9.08 0.92
N LYS A 56 -14.43 -8.57 0.78
CA LYS A 56 -15.63 -9.04 1.51
C LYS A 56 -15.50 -8.95 3.04
N GLY A 57 -14.87 -7.88 3.52
CA GLY A 57 -14.63 -7.70 4.96
C GLY A 57 -13.53 -8.60 5.50
N ALA A 58 -12.43 -8.70 4.76
CA ALA A 58 -11.20 -9.30 5.27
C ALA A 58 -10.47 -8.29 6.16
N ASP A 59 -9.77 -8.79 7.18
CA ASP A 59 -8.88 -7.97 8.00
C ASP A 59 -7.45 -8.30 7.56
N CYS A 60 -6.73 -7.34 7.01
CA CYS A 60 -5.43 -7.58 6.40
C CYS A 60 -4.32 -6.78 7.04
N ASP A 61 -3.34 -7.49 7.59
CA ASP A 61 -2.11 -6.91 8.13
C ASP A 61 -0.94 -7.28 7.22
N LEU A 62 -0.32 -6.29 6.57
CA LEU A 62 0.82 -6.45 5.67
C LEU A 62 2.10 -5.87 6.29
N ALA A 63 3.11 -6.71 6.51
CA ALA A 63 4.43 -6.29 6.99
C ALA A 63 5.47 -6.45 5.87
N CYS A 64 6.05 -5.33 5.43
CA CYS A 64 6.77 -5.27 4.15
C CYS A 64 8.24 -5.70 4.21
N ASN A 65 8.89 -5.66 5.38
CA ASN A 65 10.24 -6.21 5.61
C ASN A 65 11.25 -5.98 4.46
N ASP A 66 11.43 -4.71 4.04
CA ASP A 66 12.33 -4.27 2.97
C ASP A 66 11.83 -4.46 1.52
N ALA A 67 10.58 -4.93 1.33
CA ALA A 67 9.91 -5.04 0.03
C ALA A 67 9.05 -3.80 -0.28
N THR A 68 8.88 -3.50 -1.57
CA THR A 68 7.79 -2.61 -2.01
C THR A 68 6.47 -3.34 -1.86
N CYS A 69 5.51 -2.74 -1.18
CA CYS A 69 4.22 -3.36 -0.94
C CYS A 69 3.08 -2.67 -1.67
N ASN A 70 2.12 -3.48 -2.10
CA ASN A 70 0.84 -3.01 -2.60
C ASN A 70 -0.30 -3.67 -1.82
N LEU A 71 -1.14 -2.86 -1.20
CA LEU A 71 -2.27 -3.31 -0.42
C LEU A 71 -3.58 -2.85 -1.10
N ASP A 72 -4.36 -3.81 -1.58
CA ASP A 72 -5.66 -3.55 -2.19
C ASP A 72 -6.80 -3.99 -1.24
N CYS A 73 -7.58 -3.02 -0.78
CA CYS A 73 -8.60 -3.16 0.23
C CYS A 73 -9.97 -2.92 -0.36
N GLY A 74 -10.52 -4.00 -0.88
CA GLY A 74 -11.87 -4.08 -1.40
C GLY A 74 -12.93 -4.03 -0.30
N SER A 75 -14.19 -4.09 -0.74
CA SER A 75 -15.33 -3.63 0.05
C SER A 75 -15.41 -4.17 1.48
N LYS A 76 -15.54 -3.22 2.42
CA LYS A 76 -15.72 -3.42 3.87
C LYS A 76 -14.55 -4.07 4.61
N SER A 77 -13.38 -4.10 3.99
CA SER A 77 -12.17 -4.68 4.59
C SER A 77 -11.47 -3.67 5.50
N ASP A 78 -10.82 -4.15 6.54
CA ASP A 78 -9.96 -3.36 7.41
C ASP A 78 -8.52 -3.74 7.12
N CYS A 79 -7.70 -2.78 6.71
CA CYS A 79 -6.35 -3.06 6.23
C CYS A 79 -5.31 -2.19 6.90
N THR A 80 -4.18 -2.80 7.23
CA THR A 80 -3.01 -2.14 7.79
C THR A 80 -1.76 -2.56 7.03
N ALA A 81 -0.89 -1.62 6.68
CA ALA A 81 0.45 -1.93 6.19
C ALA A 81 1.53 -1.21 7.01
N ASP A 82 2.55 -1.97 7.42
CA ASP A 82 3.76 -1.46 8.07
C ASP A 82 4.96 -1.52 7.10
N CYS A 83 5.44 -0.32 6.78
CA CYS A 83 6.44 -0.05 5.75
C CYS A 83 7.59 0.77 6.32
N THR A 84 7.84 0.65 7.63
CA THR A 84 8.77 1.50 8.37
C THR A 84 10.25 1.15 8.18
N GLN A 85 10.61 0.04 7.52
CA GLN A 85 12.00 -0.40 7.41
C GLN A 85 12.68 0.07 6.11
N VAL A 86 12.32 -0.54 4.97
CA VAL A 86 12.73 -0.18 3.60
C VAL A 86 11.58 -0.61 2.66
N GLY A 87 11.41 0.09 1.53
CA GLY A 87 10.31 -0.16 0.59
C GLY A 87 9.17 0.84 0.75
N GLY A 88 8.62 1.29 -0.37
CA GLY A 88 7.41 2.10 -0.40
C GLY A 88 6.18 1.21 -0.22
N CYS A 89 5.07 1.82 0.15
CA CYS A 89 3.78 1.16 0.23
C CYS A 89 2.71 1.98 -0.44
N ASP A 90 2.09 1.36 -1.43
CA ASP A 90 0.92 1.92 -2.06
C ASP A 90 -0.30 1.17 -1.57
N ALA A 91 -1.36 1.92 -1.27
CA ALA A 91 -2.62 1.35 -0.81
C ALA A 91 -3.78 1.90 -1.61
N SER A 92 -4.69 1.00 -1.99
CA SER A 92 -5.95 1.33 -2.65
C SER A 92 -7.11 0.82 -1.82
N CYS A 93 -8.07 1.68 -1.52
CA CYS A 93 -9.13 1.39 -0.56
C CYS A 93 -10.48 1.78 -1.15
N GLU A 94 -11.33 0.78 -1.36
CA GLU A 94 -12.63 0.96 -1.98
C GLU A 94 -13.79 0.30 -1.22
N GLY A 95 -14.96 0.91 -1.37
CA GLY A 95 -16.23 0.29 -0.98
C GLY A 95 -16.41 0.17 0.53
N GLN A 96 -16.22 1.28 1.24
CA GLN A 96 -16.38 1.39 2.70
C GLN A 96 -15.34 0.57 3.47
N SER A 97 -14.12 0.49 2.94
CA SER A 97 -12.98 -0.12 3.65
C SER A 97 -12.28 0.91 4.54
N SER A 98 -11.49 0.42 5.48
CA SER A 98 -10.58 1.22 6.29
C SER A 98 -9.14 0.84 5.94
N CYS A 99 -8.26 1.84 5.78
CA CYS A 99 -6.86 1.62 5.49
C CYS A 99 -5.96 2.47 6.37
N ALA A 100 -4.97 1.84 7.01
CA ALA A 100 -3.95 2.50 7.81
C ALA A 100 -2.54 2.11 7.33
N ILE A 101 -1.79 3.06 6.79
CA ILE A 101 -0.46 2.79 6.22
C ILE A 101 0.59 3.59 7.01
N ASP A 102 1.61 2.91 7.53
CA ASP A 102 2.75 3.54 8.19
C ASP A 102 4.03 3.42 7.34
N CYS A 103 4.45 4.55 6.79
CA CYS A 103 5.66 4.71 5.98
C CYS A 103 6.65 5.70 6.59
N THR A 104 6.61 5.87 7.91
CA THR A 104 7.42 6.89 8.61
C THR A 104 8.92 6.62 8.56
N GLY A 105 9.36 5.42 8.21
CA GLY A 105 10.78 5.09 8.11
C GLY A 105 11.40 5.25 6.71
N THR A 106 10.61 5.11 5.64
CA THR A 106 11.11 5.02 4.26
C THR A 106 10.81 6.26 3.43
N GLY A 107 9.66 6.89 3.67
CA GLY A 107 9.11 7.92 2.79
C GLY A 107 8.56 7.34 1.48
N GLY A 108 7.70 8.11 0.79
CA GLY A 108 7.20 7.75 -0.55
C GLY A 108 6.14 6.66 -0.56
N CYS A 109 4.97 6.94 0.02
CA CYS A 109 3.79 6.09 -0.06
C CYS A 109 2.64 6.84 -0.71
N ASP A 110 1.95 6.19 -1.64
CA ASP A 110 0.79 6.75 -2.32
C ASP A 110 -0.52 6.07 -1.89
N LEU A 111 -1.57 6.87 -1.71
CA LEU A 111 -2.90 6.41 -1.31
C LEU A 111 -3.96 6.66 -2.38
N GLY A 112 -4.78 5.66 -2.68
CA GLY A 112 -6.07 5.87 -3.34
C GLY A 112 -7.22 5.51 -2.41
N CYS A 113 -8.13 6.47 -2.18
CA CYS A 113 -9.29 6.26 -1.32
C CYS A 113 -10.58 6.59 -2.07
N ALA A 114 -11.45 5.60 -2.25
CA ALA A 114 -12.69 5.75 -3.00
C ALA A 114 -13.84 4.97 -2.37
N GLY A 115 -15.07 5.22 -2.84
CA GLY A 115 -16.24 4.41 -2.46
C GLY A 115 -16.71 4.59 -1.01
N GLY A 116 -16.39 5.72 -0.37
CA GLY A 116 -16.79 6.01 1.01
C GLY A 116 -15.94 5.29 2.04
N SER A 117 -14.66 5.11 1.71
CA SER A 117 -13.65 4.48 2.57
C SER A 117 -12.99 5.52 3.47
N ASP A 118 -12.40 5.05 4.56
CA ASP A 118 -11.63 5.84 5.51
C ASP A 118 -10.15 5.47 5.37
N CYS A 119 -9.30 6.45 5.07
CA CYS A 119 -7.90 6.19 4.79
C CYS A 119 -6.97 7.08 5.63
N GLU A 120 -6.02 6.46 6.30
CA GLU A 120 -5.01 7.09 7.14
C GLU A 120 -3.61 6.73 6.66
N ILE A 121 -2.78 7.74 6.40
CA ILE A 121 -1.36 7.57 6.09
C ILE A 121 -0.52 8.41 7.04
N ALA A 122 0.46 7.75 7.66
CA ALA A 122 1.57 8.39 8.33
C ALA A 122 2.84 8.14 7.52
N CYS A 123 3.56 9.19 7.17
CA CYS A 123 4.79 9.02 6.43
C CYS A 123 5.80 10.12 6.70
N LYS A 124 7.04 9.91 6.30
CA LYS A 124 8.09 10.89 6.53
C LYS A 124 8.07 12.01 5.50
N GLU A 125 8.22 11.66 4.24
CA GLU A 125 8.33 12.62 3.15
C GLU A 125 7.82 12.06 1.82
N ASN A 126 7.46 12.98 0.91
CA ASN A 126 7.11 12.69 -0.49
C ASN A 126 5.96 11.70 -0.68
N CYS A 127 4.93 11.79 0.16
CA CYS A 127 3.76 10.91 0.07
C CYS A 127 2.67 11.58 -0.75
N GLY A 128 2.08 10.81 -1.65
CA GLY A 128 1.00 11.23 -2.50
C GLY A 128 -0.32 10.62 -2.10
N GLY A 129 -1.39 11.09 -2.72
CA GLY A 129 -2.62 10.33 -2.75
C GLY A 129 -3.80 11.10 -3.27
N GLY A 130 -4.90 10.38 -3.47
CA GLY A 130 -6.13 10.85 -4.06
C GLY A 130 -7.34 10.30 -3.34
N CYS A 131 -8.34 11.16 -3.11
CA CYS A 131 -9.55 10.82 -2.40
C CYS A 131 -10.75 11.28 -3.21
N THR A 132 -11.63 10.34 -3.56
CA THR A 132 -12.78 10.63 -4.41
C THR A 132 -14.09 10.13 -3.86
N GLY A 133 -15.18 10.68 -4.40
CA GLY A 133 -16.53 10.29 -4.01
C GLY A 133 -16.90 10.90 -2.67
N ASN A 134 -17.06 10.06 -1.65
CA ASN A 134 -17.51 10.45 -0.30
C ASN A 134 -16.59 9.85 0.78
N SER A 135 -15.30 9.75 0.45
CA SER A 135 -14.26 9.10 1.26
C SER A 135 -13.54 10.13 2.14
N ASP A 136 -13.00 9.68 3.26
CA ASP A 136 -12.26 10.50 4.22
C ASP A 136 -10.78 10.12 4.19
N CYS A 137 -9.91 11.12 4.03
CA CYS A 137 -8.47 10.93 3.96
C CYS A 137 -7.74 11.77 4.97
N HIS A 138 -6.88 11.10 5.74
CA HIS A 138 -6.02 11.70 6.75
C HIS A 138 -4.58 11.39 6.41
N LEU A 139 -3.82 12.41 6.01
CA LEU A 139 -2.38 12.30 5.78
C LEU A 139 -1.62 13.11 6.83
N SER A 140 -0.59 12.49 7.40
CA SER A 140 0.38 13.14 8.28
C SER A 140 1.79 12.91 7.75
N CYS A 141 2.53 14.00 7.53
CA CYS A 141 3.91 13.89 7.11
C CYS A 141 4.82 15.05 7.50
N GLU A 142 6.13 14.92 7.27
CA GLU A 142 7.08 16.00 7.52
C GLU A 142 7.14 16.98 6.34
N GLN A 143 7.38 16.50 5.12
CA GLN A 143 7.61 17.37 3.97
C GLN A 143 7.26 16.75 2.61
N GLY A 144 6.91 17.59 1.64
CA GLY A 144 6.79 17.16 0.24
C GLY A 144 5.54 16.34 -0.10
N CYS A 145 4.55 16.31 0.79
CA CYS A 145 3.36 15.50 0.61
C CYS A 145 2.22 16.24 -0.06
N ASN A 146 1.51 15.53 -0.91
CA ASN A 146 0.56 16.10 -1.82
C ASN A 146 -0.69 15.22 -1.87
N VAL A 147 -1.86 15.76 -1.55
CA VAL A 147 -3.12 15.00 -1.62
C VAL A 147 -4.15 15.73 -2.47
N GLY A 148 -4.84 15.02 -3.35
CA GLY A 148 -5.95 15.54 -4.14
C GLY A 148 -7.29 14.99 -3.69
N CYS A 149 -8.28 15.87 -3.62
CA CYS A 149 -9.64 15.58 -3.17
C CYS A 149 -10.61 15.97 -4.26
N ASN A 150 -11.47 15.04 -4.65
CA ASN A 150 -12.46 15.27 -5.71
C ASN A 150 -13.87 14.80 -5.29
N GLY A 151 -14.89 15.49 -5.77
CA GLY A 151 -16.28 15.17 -5.50
C GLY A 151 -16.76 15.73 -4.15
N ASN A 152 -17.07 14.86 -3.19
CA ASN A 152 -17.47 15.20 -1.82
C ASN A 152 -16.52 14.59 -0.79
N ALA A 153 -15.29 14.24 -1.20
CA ALA A 153 -14.29 13.69 -0.31
C ALA A 153 -13.84 14.72 0.73
N ARG A 154 -13.39 14.22 1.88
CA ARG A 154 -12.71 15.02 2.90
C ARG A 154 -11.24 14.69 2.90
N CYS A 155 -10.40 15.71 2.97
CA CYS A 155 -8.97 15.53 3.15
C CYS A 155 -8.44 16.43 4.26
N ASP A 156 -7.73 15.82 5.20
CA ASP A 156 -6.92 16.50 6.20
C ASP A 156 -5.46 16.14 5.96
N LEU A 157 -4.65 17.13 5.59
CA LEU A 157 -3.21 17.00 5.48
C LEU A 157 -2.54 17.79 6.60
N THR A 158 -1.83 17.09 7.48
CA THR A 158 -0.91 17.69 8.43
C THR A 158 0.52 17.56 7.92
N CYS A 159 1.21 18.70 7.79
CA CYS A 159 2.57 18.74 7.25
C CYS A 159 3.43 19.80 7.95
N LYS A 160 4.76 19.66 7.96
CA LYS A 160 5.64 20.73 8.45
C LYS A 160 5.82 21.82 7.39
N THR A 161 6.28 21.44 6.19
CA THR A 161 6.54 22.36 5.08
C THR A 161 6.55 21.67 3.72
N ASN A 162 6.50 22.45 2.64
CA ASN A 162 6.61 22.02 1.26
C ASN A 162 5.52 21.04 0.77
N CYS A 163 4.32 21.14 1.33
CA CYS A 163 3.16 20.28 1.03
C CYS A 163 2.04 21.04 0.31
N PHE A 164 1.13 20.32 -0.34
CA PHE A 164 -0.11 20.92 -0.84
C PHE A 164 -1.32 19.98 -0.81
N VAL A 165 -2.51 20.56 -0.77
CA VAL A 165 -3.80 19.89 -0.89
C VAL A 165 -4.55 20.48 -2.08
N CYS A 166 -4.98 19.64 -3.01
CA CYS A 166 -5.81 20.04 -4.13
C CYS A 166 -7.28 19.71 -3.89
N CYS A 167 -8.17 20.67 -4.10
CA CYS A 167 -9.58 20.56 -3.75
C CYS A 167 -10.44 20.87 -4.95
N LYS A 168 -11.24 19.89 -5.37
CA LYS A 168 -12.10 20.02 -6.53
C LYS A 168 -13.50 19.48 -6.25
N GLY A 169 -14.51 20.30 -6.52
CA GLY A 169 -15.91 19.97 -6.23
C GLY A 169 -16.35 20.48 -4.86
N SER A 170 -17.22 19.72 -4.19
CA SER A 170 -17.77 20.06 -2.87
C SER A 170 -16.99 19.39 -1.74
N THR A 171 -15.66 19.34 -1.88
CA THR A 171 -14.75 18.67 -0.95
C THR A 171 -14.50 19.52 0.29
N ASP A 172 -14.33 18.87 1.44
CA ASP A 172 -13.81 19.51 2.64
C ASP A 172 -12.30 19.28 2.73
N CYS A 173 -11.53 20.35 2.58
CA CYS A 173 -10.08 20.28 2.55
C CYS A 173 -9.47 21.10 3.68
N GLN A 174 -8.59 20.47 4.44
CA GLN A 174 -7.83 21.11 5.49
C GLN A 174 -6.34 20.83 5.28
N LEU A 175 -5.54 21.90 5.28
CA LEU A 175 -4.08 21.82 5.33
C LEU A 175 -3.61 22.48 6.63
N ASN A 176 -2.94 21.71 7.47
CA ASN A 176 -2.37 22.16 8.72
C ASN A 176 -0.84 22.16 8.62
N CYS A 177 -0.24 23.34 8.68
CA CYS A 177 1.20 23.52 8.65
C CYS A 177 1.77 23.82 10.04
N THR A 178 2.89 23.21 10.41
CA THR A 178 3.58 23.54 11.67
C THR A 178 4.74 24.51 11.49
N ASP A 179 5.45 24.46 10.36
CA ASP A 179 6.71 25.19 10.15
C ASP A 179 6.59 26.26 9.05
N ALA A 180 5.40 26.40 8.46
CA ALA A 180 5.11 27.39 7.42
C ALA A 180 3.67 27.89 7.51
N GLU A 181 3.38 29.00 6.82
CA GLU A 181 2.01 29.50 6.66
C GLU A 181 1.29 28.77 5.52
N VAL A 182 -0.02 28.61 5.68
CA VAL A 182 -0.90 28.07 4.65
C VAL A 182 -1.31 29.19 3.70
N THR A 183 -1.08 28.99 2.41
CA THR A 183 -1.53 29.91 1.36
C THR A 183 -2.53 29.19 0.45
N ALA A 184 -3.60 29.88 0.06
CA ALA A 184 -4.55 29.37 -0.93
C ALA A 184 -4.21 29.90 -2.33
N CYS A 185 -4.25 29.02 -3.30
CA CYS A 185 -3.97 29.26 -4.70
C CYS A 185 -5.19 28.87 -5.54
N GLU A 186 -5.43 29.59 -6.63
CA GLU A 186 -6.47 29.24 -7.60
C GLU A 186 -5.88 28.33 -8.67
N GLY A 187 -6.46 27.13 -8.83
CA GLY A 187 -6.15 26.23 -9.93
C GLY A 187 -6.86 26.65 -11.22
N ASP A 188 -6.21 26.43 -12.36
CA ASP A 188 -6.72 26.74 -13.69
C ASP A 188 -7.90 25.86 -14.12
N ASP A 189 -8.14 24.75 -13.42
CA ASP A 189 -9.25 23.83 -13.63
C ASP A 189 -10.44 24.05 -12.68
N GLY A 190 -10.42 25.16 -11.92
CA GLY A 190 -11.42 25.49 -10.91
C GLY A 190 -11.20 24.80 -9.56
N SER A 191 -10.07 24.12 -9.36
CA SER A 191 -9.64 23.65 -8.05
C SER A 191 -9.14 24.80 -7.16
N THR A 192 -9.22 24.59 -5.85
CA THR A 192 -8.48 25.38 -4.87
C THR A 192 -7.30 24.57 -4.38
N ILE A 193 -6.11 25.15 -4.38
CA ILE A 193 -4.89 24.47 -3.94
C ILE A 193 -4.40 25.17 -2.68
N TYR A 194 -4.36 24.45 -1.56
CA TYR A 194 -3.74 24.94 -0.33
C TYR A 194 -2.28 24.50 -0.33
N VAL A 195 -1.35 25.41 -0.07
CA VAL A 195 0.09 25.13 -0.06
C VAL A 195 0.71 25.51 1.27
N CYS A 196 1.75 24.78 1.63
CA CYS A 196 2.52 24.92 2.86
C CYS A 196 3.97 25.24 2.52
N GLY A 197 4.47 26.45 2.81
CA GLY A 197 5.91 26.77 2.68
C GLY A 197 6.49 26.60 1.27
N ARG A 198 5.65 26.71 0.23
CA ARG A 198 6.03 26.56 -1.18
C ARG A 198 5.23 27.47 -2.09
N GLU A 199 5.68 27.61 -3.33
CA GLU A 199 4.94 28.32 -4.37
C GLU A 199 3.71 27.52 -4.83
N CYS A 200 2.70 28.24 -5.34
CA CYS A 200 1.51 27.64 -5.91
C CYS A 200 1.88 26.71 -7.09
N PRO A 201 1.60 25.40 -6.99
CA PRO A 201 1.83 24.48 -8.09
C PRO A 201 0.76 24.67 -9.19
N SER A 202 0.99 24.05 -10.34
CA SER A 202 -0.05 23.95 -11.37
C SER A 202 -1.15 22.99 -10.93
N SER A 203 -2.40 23.20 -11.36
CA SER A 203 -3.47 22.20 -11.13
C SER A 203 -3.17 20.84 -11.79
N ALA A 204 -2.24 20.79 -12.76
CA ALA A 204 -1.76 19.56 -13.36
C ALA A 204 -0.97 18.66 -12.38
N GLU A 205 -0.49 19.21 -11.26
CA GLU A 205 0.18 18.45 -10.19
C GLU A 205 -0.82 17.82 -9.20
N CYS A 206 -2.11 18.16 -9.32
CA CYS A 206 -3.14 17.60 -8.45
C CYS A 206 -3.46 16.15 -8.84
N LYS A 207 -3.06 15.21 -7.98
CA LYS A 207 -3.39 13.78 -8.12
C LYS A 207 -4.66 13.46 -7.33
N TYR A 208 -5.77 13.15 -8.02
CA TYR A 208 -7.07 12.92 -7.38
C TYR A 208 -7.48 11.45 -7.25
N ASP A 209 -6.95 10.59 -8.12
CA ASP A 209 -7.40 9.19 -8.28
C ASP A 209 -6.25 8.17 -8.19
N GLU A 210 -5.01 8.61 -7.97
CA GLU A 210 -3.88 7.69 -7.96
C GLU A 210 -3.68 7.09 -6.55
N ALA A 211 -4.35 5.96 -6.29
CA ALA A 211 -3.53 4.80 -5.95
C ALA A 211 -2.82 4.45 -7.25
N ALA A 212 -1.55 4.80 -7.40
CA ALA A 212 -0.79 4.21 -8.47
C ALA A 212 -0.75 2.70 -8.17
N ALA A 213 -1.63 1.94 -8.83
CA ALA A 213 -1.22 0.62 -9.27
C ALA A 213 0.12 0.84 -9.98
N ASN A 214 1.22 0.48 -9.32
CA ASN A 214 2.56 0.52 -9.87
C ASN A 214 2.56 -0.24 -11.21
N ASP A 215 2.38 0.46 -12.34
CA ASP A 215 2.96 0.05 -13.60
C ASP A 215 4.44 0.42 -13.56
N GLY A 216 5.21 -0.30 -12.73
CA GLY A 216 6.66 -0.55 -12.82
C GLY A 216 7.60 0.55 -13.37
N THR A 217 7.25 1.83 -13.28
CA THR A 217 8.04 2.94 -13.82
C THR A 217 8.35 3.89 -12.69
N ALA A 218 9.35 3.47 -11.90
CA ALA A 218 10.20 4.39 -11.17
C ALA A 218 10.51 5.58 -12.08
N ALA A 219 10.09 6.77 -11.65
CA ALA A 219 10.52 8.03 -12.23
C ALA A 219 12.05 8.11 -12.10
N ALA A 220 12.74 7.65 -13.13
CA ALA A 220 14.14 7.93 -13.34
C ALA A 220 14.27 9.44 -13.57
N ASN A 221 15.00 10.10 -12.68
CA ASN A 221 15.54 11.45 -12.82
C ASN A 221 15.82 11.85 -14.27
N LEU A 222 15.23 12.97 -14.71
CA LEU A 222 15.81 13.88 -15.70
C LEU A 222 15.55 15.33 -15.29
#